data_AF-A0ABD5UJ94-F1
#
_entry.id   AF-A0ABD5UJ94-F1
#
_cell.length_a   1.000
_cell.length_b   1.000
_cell.length_c   1.000
_cell.angle_alpha   90.00
_cell.angle_beta   90.00
_cell.angle_gamma   90.00
#
_symmetry.space_group_name_H-M   'P 1'
#
loop_
_entity.id
_entity.type
_entity.pdbx_description
1 polymer ?
#
loop_
_entity_poly.entity_id
_entity_poly.type
_entity_poly.pdbx_seq_one_letter_code
_entity_poly.pdbx_strand_id
1 'polypeptide(L)'
;MARDIAPLKRALDGATEGTQADIYTLLAKWNTSMENALEQSGDRFRDVFWEYLEDTIDLVDAAAVDGEPDWAFLQDCADAYPPAVGDHHCTVLIANVLGRCIIRTRIRHDVDAIPAWALDYLGHITWEDDKDAASEESGAFGWGIGHEEVAVADRTLARAEADDEFWASSVLTHAIFADAHAAIDLYERILQSPDTIEDLHHIEGMQRVLTRPFPDRPRYWEPTAELESPAPLSDDAREYLLRVLGENIHPKRLQRFDDQIEFDLERAATEYGDSDLL
;
A
#
# COMPACT_ATOMS: atom_id res chain seq x y z
N MET A 1 -13.09 -32.05 10.54
CA MET A 1 -12.00 -31.07 10.38
C MET A 1 -11.30 -31.40 9.08
N ALA A 2 -11.33 -30.48 8.11
CA ALA A 2 -10.61 -30.68 6.87
C ALA A 2 -9.09 -30.74 7.18
N ARG A 3 -8.41 -31.72 6.58
CA ARG A 3 -7.00 -32.07 6.91
C ARG A 3 -5.99 -31.01 6.42
N ASP A 4 -6.44 -30.17 5.49
CA ASP A 4 -5.75 -29.03 4.89
C ASP A 4 -5.36 -27.93 5.88
N ILE A 5 -6.24 -27.61 6.84
CA ILE A 5 -6.06 -26.49 7.78
C ILE A 5 -5.53 -26.89 9.16
N ALA A 6 -5.47 -28.19 9.44
CA ALA A 6 -5.01 -28.69 10.73
C ALA A 6 -3.57 -28.26 11.10
N PRO A 7 -2.61 -28.12 10.16
CA PRO A 7 -1.30 -27.58 10.46
C PRO A 7 -1.33 -26.12 10.90
N LEU A 8 -2.03 -25.26 10.15
CA LEU A 8 -2.17 -23.83 10.47
C LEU A 8 -2.83 -23.61 11.83
N LYS A 9 -3.95 -24.29 12.11
CA LYS A 9 -4.63 -24.19 13.42
C LYS A 9 -3.72 -24.49 14.59
N ARG A 10 -2.94 -25.57 14.50
CA ARG A 10 -2.01 -25.93 15.59
C ARG A 10 -0.88 -24.92 15.75
N ALA A 11 -0.44 -24.29 14.66
CA ALA A 11 0.56 -23.23 14.73
C ALA A 11 -0.02 -21.98 15.40
N LEU A 12 -1.24 -21.57 15.02
CA LEU A 12 -1.96 -20.45 15.65
C LEU A 12 -2.23 -20.72 17.15
N ASP A 13 -2.80 -21.87 17.49
CA ASP A 13 -3.11 -22.25 18.88
C ASP A 13 -1.85 -22.38 19.76
N GLY A 14 -0.70 -22.64 19.14
CA GLY A 14 0.58 -22.88 19.82
C GLY A 14 1.51 -21.68 19.85
N ALA A 15 1.25 -20.64 19.05
CA ALA A 15 2.10 -19.47 18.95
C ALA A 15 1.98 -18.62 20.21
N THR A 16 3.12 -18.18 20.73
CA THR A 16 3.15 -17.18 21.80
C THR A 16 3.33 -15.81 21.18
N GLU A 17 2.43 -14.88 21.50
CA GLU A 17 2.50 -13.48 21.05
C GLU A 17 3.90 -12.89 21.34
N GLY A 18 4.46 -12.16 20.36
CA GLY A 18 5.81 -11.60 20.45
C GLY A 18 6.97 -12.58 20.20
N THR A 19 6.70 -13.86 19.95
CA THR A 19 7.76 -14.88 19.79
C THR A 19 8.12 -15.12 18.33
N GLN A 20 9.22 -14.51 17.86
CA GLN A 20 9.71 -14.63 16.48
C GLN A 20 9.95 -16.08 16.00
N ALA A 21 10.44 -16.96 16.88
CA ALA A 21 10.68 -18.36 16.53
C ALA A 21 9.39 -19.10 16.11
N ASP A 22 8.26 -18.75 16.70
CA ASP A 22 6.96 -19.33 16.37
C ASP A 22 6.49 -18.85 14.99
N ILE A 23 6.87 -17.64 14.59
CA ILE A 23 6.48 -17.04 13.30
C ILE A 23 7.10 -17.74 12.11
N TYR A 24 8.37 -18.15 12.16
CA TYR A 24 8.94 -18.96 11.07
C TYR A 24 8.16 -20.25 10.85
N THR A 25 7.68 -20.88 11.93
CA THR A 25 6.83 -22.06 11.84
C THR A 25 5.44 -21.70 11.31
N LEU A 26 4.86 -20.60 11.78
CA LEU A 26 3.55 -20.12 11.38
C LEU A 26 3.49 -19.80 9.89
N LEU A 27 4.46 -19.07 9.34
CA LEU A 27 4.53 -18.75 7.90
C LEU A 27 4.64 -20.03 7.06
N ALA A 28 5.47 -20.98 7.47
CA ALA A 28 5.57 -22.26 6.78
C ALA A 28 4.24 -23.05 6.83
N LYS A 29 3.51 -23.02 7.95
CA LYS A 29 2.20 -23.67 8.07
C LYS A 29 1.11 -22.96 7.31
N TRP A 30 1.12 -21.63 7.29
CA TRP A 30 0.26 -20.81 6.45
C TRP A 30 0.43 -21.22 4.99
N ASN A 31 1.66 -21.18 4.48
CA ASN A 31 1.95 -21.50 3.08
C ASN A 31 1.42 -22.90 2.70
N THR A 32 1.80 -23.93 3.46
CA THR A 32 1.35 -25.30 3.20
C THR A 32 -0.17 -25.45 3.33
N SER A 33 -0.82 -24.78 4.29
CA SER A 33 -2.28 -24.88 4.43
C SER A 33 -3.03 -24.18 3.29
N MET A 34 -2.49 -23.07 2.77
CA MET A 34 -3.03 -22.39 1.59
C MET A 34 -2.89 -23.27 0.33
N GLU A 35 -1.72 -23.86 0.10
CA GLU A 35 -1.49 -24.81 -0.99
C GLU A 35 -2.50 -25.97 -0.94
N ASN A 36 -2.66 -26.62 0.23
CA ASN A 36 -3.60 -27.73 0.41
C ASN A 36 -5.08 -27.32 0.25
N ALA A 37 -5.42 -26.08 0.59
CA ALA A 37 -6.78 -25.55 0.41
C ALA A 37 -7.04 -25.28 -1.08
N LEU A 38 -6.06 -24.74 -1.80
CA LEU A 38 -6.13 -24.48 -3.24
C LEU A 38 -6.25 -25.76 -4.06
N GLU A 39 -5.52 -26.82 -3.68
CA GLU A 39 -5.64 -28.15 -4.30
C GLU A 39 -7.06 -28.73 -4.23
N GLN A 40 -7.84 -28.35 -3.21
CA GLN A 40 -9.25 -28.77 -3.11
C GLN A 40 -10.16 -27.92 -3.99
N SER A 41 -10.10 -26.59 -3.86
CA SER A 41 -10.76 -25.65 -4.75
C SER A 41 -10.33 -24.20 -4.47
N GLY A 42 -10.53 -23.32 -5.45
CA GLY A 42 -10.33 -21.88 -5.25
C GLY A 42 -11.27 -21.27 -4.20
N ASP A 43 -12.49 -21.79 -4.07
CA ASP A 43 -13.41 -21.34 -3.02
C ASP A 43 -12.94 -21.77 -1.64
N ARG A 44 -12.42 -23.01 -1.50
CA ARG A 44 -11.86 -23.48 -0.24
C ARG A 44 -10.63 -22.68 0.16
N PHE A 45 -9.75 -22.37 -0.79
CA PHE A 45 -8.64 -21.45 -0.59
C PHE A 45 -9.13 -20.11 -0.07
N ARG A 46 -10.10 -19.48 -0.75
CA ARG A 46 -10.63 -18.17 -0.37
C ARG A 46 -11.23 -18.17 1.03
N ASP A 47 -12.02 -19.19 1.37
CA ASP A 47 -12.64 -19.32 2.69
C ASP A 47 -11.58 -19.38 3.79
N VAL A 48 -10.57 -20.26 3.62
CA VAL A 48 -9.51 -20.44 4.62
C VAL A 48 -8.62 -19.21 4.70
N PHE A 49 -8.27 -18.62 3.56
CA PHE A 49 -7.44 -17.43 3.48
C PHE A 49 -8.04 -16.31 4.31
N TRP A 50 -9.30 -15.93 4.06
CA TRP A 50 -9.94 -14.83 4.79
C TRP A 50 -10.31 -15.21 6.23
N GLU A 51 -10.53 -16.49 6.55
CA GLU A 51 -10.82 -16.94 7.92
C GLU A 51 -9.63 -16.75 8.87
N TYR A 52 -8.39 -16.92 8.40
CA TYR A 52 -7.19 -16.90 9.25
C TYR A 52 -6.23 -15.74 8.99
N LEU A 53 -6.50 -14.89 8.00
CA LEU A 53 -5.57 -13.83 7.59
C LEU A 53 -5.28 -12.84 8.72
N GLU A 54 -6.33 -12.32 9.37
CA GLU A 54 -6.22 -11.33 10.46
C GLU A 54 -5.41 -11.87 11.65
N ASP A 55 -5.84 -13.00 12.23
CA ASP A 55 -5.12 -13.65 13.34
C ASP A 55 -3.65 -13.94 13.02
N THR A 56 -3.35 -14.32 11.77
CA THR A 56 -1.97 -14.58 11.35
C THR A 56 -1.17 -13.30 11.23
N ILE A 57 -1.74 -12.23 10.66
CA ILE A 57 -1.09 -10.92 10.56
C ILE A 57 -0.77 -10.38 11.95
N ASP A 58 -1.72 -10.44 12.89
CA ASP A 58 -1.53 -9.86 14.22
C ASP A 58 -0.41 -10.56 15.00
N LEU A 59 -0.28 -11.89 14.88
CA LEU A 59 0.85 -12.61 15.49
C LEU A 59 2.19 -12.23 14.86
N VAL A 60 2.24 -12.07 13.53
CA VAL A 60 3.47 -11.66 12.83
C VAL A 60 3.84 -10.23 13.22
N ASP A 61 2.88 -9.31 13.26
CA ASP A 61 3.08 -7.90 13.66
C ASP A 61 3.57 -7.81 15.11
N ALA A 62 2.94 -8.53 16.04
CA ALA A 62 3.35 -8.55 17.44
C ALA A 62 4.77 -9.10 17.65
N ALA A 63 5.24 -10.02 16.82
CA ALA A 63 6.61 -10.53 16.86
C ALA A 63 7.62 -9.62 16.14
N ALA A 64 7.16 -8.85 15.16
CA ALA A 64 7.97 -7.90 14.41
C ALA A 64 8.18 -6.57 15.14
N VAL A 65 7.35 -6.24 16.15
CA VAL A 65 7.38 -4.95 16.83
C VAL A 65 7.45 -5.13 18.34
N ASP A 66 8.62 -4.84 18.92
CA ASP A 66 8.80 -4.63 20.36
C ASP A 66 9.23 -3.17 20.60
N GLY A 67 8.24 -2.28 20.61
CA GLY A 67 8.43 -0.83 20.62
C GLY A 67 8.79 -0.25 19.25
N GLU A 68 9.85 -0.77 18.62
CA GLU A 68 10.28 -0.42 17.26
C GLU A 68 10.26 -1.65 16.34
N PRO A 69 10.16 -1.46 15.01
CA PRO A 69 10.27 -2.57 14.06
C PRO A 69 11.63 -3.30 14.13
N ASP A 70 11.58 -4.62 14.25
CA ASP A 70 12.76 -5.49 14.08
C ASP A 70 12.98 -5.79 12.59
N TRP A 71 13.71 -4.89 11.93
CA TRP A 71 14.01 -5.02 10.51
C TRP A 71 14.83 -6.26 10.16
N ALA A 72 15.66 -6.77 11.06
CA ALA A 72 16.46 -7.97 10.78
C ALA A 72 15.57 -9.22 10.71
N PHE A 73 14.65 -9.35 11.67
CA PHE A 73 13.66 -10.42 11.65
C PHE A 73 12.74 -10.33 10.42
N LEU A 74 12.25 -9.13 10.10
CA LEU A 74 11.41 -8.92 8.92
C LEU A 74 12.15 -9.24 7.62
N GLN A 75 13.44 -8.92 7.53
CA GLN A 75 14.27 -9.26 6.37
C GLN A 75 14.42 -10.77 6.22
N ASP A 76 14.66 -11.51 7.32
CA ASP A 76 14.72 -12.97 7.28
C ASP A 76 13.40 -13.59 6.74
N CYS A 77 12.25 -13.04 7.15
CA CYS A 77 10.95 -13.47 6.62
C CYS A 77 10.78 -13.13 5.13
N ALA A 78 11.17 -11.93 4.73
CA ALA A 78 11.11 -11.46 3.35
C ALA A 78 12.01 -12.29 2.42
N ASP A 79 13.23 -12.61 2.85
CA ASP A 79 14.18 -13.42 2.09
C ASP A 79 13.70 -14.88 1.93
N ALA A 80 12.98 -15.40 2.93
CA ALA A 80 12.39 -16.74 2.85
C ALA A 80 11.19 -16.83 1.89
N TYR A 81 10.47 -15.71 1.70
CA TYR A 81 9.28 -15.60 0.86
C TYR A 81 9.31 -14.33 -0.01
N PRO A 82 10.22 -14.29 -1.01
CA PRO A 82 10.37 -13.13 -1.88
C PRO A 82 9.18 -12.96 -2.85
N PRO A 83 8.75 -11.73 -3.14
CA PRO A 83 7.63 -11.47 -4.04
C PRO A 83 7.99 -11.93 -5.46
N ALA A 84 6.97 -12.29 -6.24
CA ALA A 84 7.12 -12.77 -7.61
C ALA A 84 8.06 -13.99 -7.80
N VAL A 85 8.35 -14.74 -6.73
CA VAL A 85 9.24 -15.91 -6.77
C VAL A 85 8.57 -17.13 -6.14
N GLY A 86 8.26 -18.11 -6.98
CA GLY A 86 7.63 -19.35 -6.54
C GLY A 86 6.13 -19.20 -6.24
N ASP A 87 5.50 -20.32 -5.89
CA ASP A 87 4.04 -20.37 -5.68
C ASP A 87 3.66 -20.26 -4.20
N HIS A 88 4.33 -19.39 -3.44
CA HIS A 88 4.04 -19.24 -2.02
C HIS A 88 2.91 -18.24 -1.73
N HIS A 89 2.21 -18.43 -0.62
CA HIS A 89 1.07 -17.61 -0.22
C HIS A 89 1.38 -16.64 0.93
N CYS A 90 2.66 -16.43 1.27
CA CYS A 90 3.08 -15.57 2.38
C CYS A 90 3.18 -14.08 2.01
N THR A 91 3.20 -13.70 0.73
CA THR A 91 3.44 -12.31 0.30
C THR A 91 2.48 -11.33 0.96
N VAL A 92 1.18 -11.65 1.05
CA VAL A 92 0.18 -10.78 1.68
C VAL A 92 0.47 -10.49 3.16
N LEU A 93 0.95 -11.49 3.91
CA LEU A 93 1.26 -11.35 5.33
C LEU A 93 2.45 -10.43 5.52
N ILE A 94 3.51 -10.67 4.74
CA ILE A 94 4.76 -9.91 4.80
C ILE A 94 4.52 -8.49 4.31
N ALA A 95 3.80 -8.29 3.21
CA ALA A 95 3.46 -6.97 2.69
C ALA A 95 2.66 -6.14 3.69
N ASN A 96 1.67 -6.75 4.36
CA ASN A 96 0.87 -6.06 5.38
C ASN A 96 1.76 -5.59 6.54
N VAL A 97 2.54 -6.50 7.15
CA VAL A 97 3.37 -6.17 8.32
C VAL A 97 4.51 -5.22 7.97
N LEU A 98 5.14 -5.36 6.80
CA LEU A 98 6.10 -4.38 6.30
C LEU A 98 5.44 -3.02 6.12
N GLY A 99 4.24 -2.96 5.55
CA GLY A 99 3.48 -1.72 5.42
C GLY A 99 3.25 -1.04 6.78
N ARG A 100 2.84 -1.81 7.81
CA ARG A 100 2.66 -1.26 9.17
C ARG A 100 3.99 -0.71 9.71
N CYS A 101 5.07 -1.46 9.58
CA CYS A 101 6.40 -1.07 10.06
C CYS A 101 6.98 0.15 9.34
N ILE A 102 6.77 0.27 8.03
CA ILE A 102 7.14 1.43 7.22
C ILE A 102 6.39 2.67 7.70
N ILE A 103 5.07 2.56 7.90
CA ILE A 103 4.23 3.68 8.35
C ILE A 103 4.63 4.13 9.76
N ARG A 104 4.82 3.18 10.69
CA ARG A 104 5.33 3.47 12.05
C ARG A 104 6.65 4.22 12.00
N THR A 105 7.57 3.76 11.16
CA THR A 105 8.92 4.34 11.04
C THR A 105 8.88 5.74 10.45
N ARG A 106 8.11 5.94 9.37
CA ARG A 106 7.95 7.26 8.74
C ARG A 106 7.34 8.29 9.68
N ILE A 107 6.37 7.89 10.51
CA ILE A 107 5.72 8.81 11.46
C ILE A 107 6.61 9.12 12.67
N ARG A 108 7.29 8.11 13.23
CA ARG A 108 8.09 8.28 14.46
C ARG A 108 9.46 8.89 14.20
N HIS A 109 10.00 8.65 13.01
CA HIS A 109 11.34 9.07 12.61
C HIS A 109 11.23 9.90 11.34
N ASP A 110 11.72 9.38 10.22
CA ASP A 110 11.65 10.01 8.90
C ASP A 110 11.75 8.92 7.81
N VAL A 111 11.71 9.29 6.53
CA VAL A 111 11.78 8.37 5.40
C VAL A 111 13.11 7.63 5.35
N ASP A 112 14.22 8.29 5.67
CA ASP A 112 15.56 7.70 5.61
C ASP A 112 15.82 6.63 6.68
N ALA A 113 14.93 6.51 7.68
CA ALA A 113 14.98 5.45 8.68
C ALA A 113 14.36 4.13 8.16
N ILE A 114 13.62 4.18 7.04
CA ILE A 114 13.05 3.00 6.42
C ILE A 114 14.16 2.25 5.66
N PRO A 115 14.34 0.93 5.86
CA PRO A 115 15.32 0.20 5.06
C PRO A 115 14.92 0.12 3.58
N ALA A 116 15.87 0.40 2.68
CA ALA A 116 15.65 0.32 1.24
C ALA A 116 15.10 -1.04 0.79
N TRP A 117 15.57 -2.15 1.37
CA TRP A 117 15.11 -3.50 1.03
C TRP A 117 13.61 -3.70 1.32
N ALA A 118 13.05 -3.02 2.32
CA ALA A 118 11.64 -3.15 2.68
C ALA A 118 10.75 -2.45 1.65
N LEU A 119 11.18 -1.27 1.19
CA LEU A 119 10.54 -0.57 0.08
C LEU A 119 10.68 -1.37 -1.22
N ASP A 120 11.86 -1.93 -1.48
CA ASP A 120 12.06 -2.80 -2.64
C ASP A 120 11.16 -4.03 -2.60
N TYR A 121 10.98 -4.68 -1.45
CA TYR A 121 10.05 -5.80 -1.32
C TYR A 121 8.64 -5.39 -1.77
N LEU A 122 8.08 -4.31 -1.23
CA LEU A 122 6.74 -3.84 -1.62
C LEU A 122 6.67 -3.44 -3.10
N GLY A 123 7.71 -2.79 -3.61
CA GLY A 123 7.75 -2.35 -5.01
C GLY A 123 7.82 -3.49 -6.03
N HIS A 124 8.27 -4.69 -5.63
CA HIS A 124 8.36 -5.86 -6.50
C HIS A 124 7.07 -6.69 -6.54
N ILE A 125 6.11 -6.41 -5.66
CA ILE A 125 4.83 -7.12 -5.65
C ILE A 125 4.03 -6.74 -6.89
N THR A 126 3.56 -7.76 -7.63
CA THR A 126 2.71 -7.59 -8.81
C THR A 126 1.38 -8.32 -8.65
N TRP A 127 0.34 -7.83 -9.32
CA TRP A 127 -0.95 -8.50 -9.36
C TRP A 127 -0.84 -9.92 -9.97
N GLU A 128 -0.07 -10.06 -11.05
CA GLU A 128 0.05 -11.31 -11.81
C GLU A 128 0.66 -12.43 -10.96
N ASP A 129 1.74 -12.12 -10.25
CA ASP A 129 2.50 -13.10 -9.50
C ASP A 129 1.94 -13.28 -8.08
N ASP A 130 1.69 -12.18 -7.36
CA ASP A 130 1.40 -12.22 -5.91
C ASP A 130 -0.09 -12.14 -5.53
N LYS A 131 -0.97 -11.90 -6.52
CA LYS A 131 -2.43 -11.79 -6.39
C LYS A 131 -2.92 -10.50 -5.72
N ASP A 132 -4.23 -10.35 -5.75
CA ASP A 132 -4.98 -9.14 -5.40
C ASP A 132 -4.65 -8.59 -4.01
N ALA A 133 -4.76 -9.43 -2.99
CA ALA A 133 -4.57 -8.99 -1.62
C ALA A 133 -3.15 -8.46 -1.38
N ALA A 134 -2.11 -9.16 -1.85
CA ALA A 134 -0.73 -8.70 -1.68
C ALA A 134 -0.46 -7.41 -2.47
N SER A 135 -0.95 -7.32 -3.71
CA SER A 135 -0.82 -6.13 -4.54
C SER A 135 -1.46 -4.90 -3.89
N GLU A 136 -2.61 -5.05 -3.23
CA GLU A 136 -3.25 -3.95 -2.50
C GLU A 136 -2.45 -3.52 -1.27
N GLU A 137 -1.94 -4.46 -0.46
CA GLU A 137 -1.12 -4.14 0.73
C GLU A 137 0.17 -3.39 0.34
N SER A 138 0.72 -3.70 -0.84
CA SER A 138 1.94 -3.07 -1.34
C SER A 138 1.83 -1.56 -1.62
N GLY A 139 0.61 -1.00 -1.62
CA GLY A 139 0.39 0.46 -1.70
C GLY A 139 1.13 1.24 -0.62
N ALA A 140 1.44 0.62 0.52
CA ALA A 140 2.28 1.19 1.57
C ALA A 140 3.68 1.62 1.09
N PHE A 141 4.13 1.17 -0.08
CA PHE A 141 5.32 1.68 -0.79
C PHE A 141 5.33 3.21 -0.91
N GLY A 142 4.15 3.85 -1.03
CA GLY A 142 4.03 5.32 -1.10
C GLY A 142 4.52 6.07 0.14
N TRP A 143 4.61 5.41 1.30
CA TRP A 143 5.19 6.02 2.51
C TRP A 143 6.71 6.20 2.42
N GLY A 144 7.37 5.57 1.43
CA GLY A 144 8.78 5.79 1.11
C GLY A 144 9.03 6.97 0.18
N ILE A 145 8.02 7.78 -0.17
CA ILE A 145 8.23 8.93 -1.06
C ILE A 145 9.30 9.88 -0.49
N GLY A 146 10.27 10.24 -1.33
CA GLY A 146 11.42 11.08 -0.93
C GLY A 146 12.63 10.31 -0.39
N HIS A 147 12.60 8.98 -0.34
CA HIS A 147 13.72 8.15 0.13
C HIS A 147 14.98 8.31 -0.75
N GLU A 148 16.16 8.51 -0.15
CA GLU A 148 17.40 8.75 -0.90
C GLU A 148 17.84 7.56 -1.78
N GLU A 149 17.71 6.33 -1.27
CA GLU A 149 18.17 5.12 -1.99
C GLU A 149 17.12 4.51 -2.93
N VAL A 150 15.84 4.84 -2.77
CA VAL A 150 14.73 4.19 -3.48
C VAL A 150 13.91 5.25 -4.18
N ALA A 151 13.95 5.25 -5.51
CA ALA A 151 13.23 6.20 -6.35
C ALA A 151 11.73 5.84 -6.43
N VAL A 152 11.00 6.01 -5.32
CA VAL A 152 9.56 5.69 -5.20
C VAL A 152 8.76 6.36 -6.30
N ALA A 153 8.94 7.67 -6.51
CA ALA A 153 8.23 8.42 -7.54
C ALA A 153 8.49 7.87 -8.95
N ASP A 154 9.74 7.57 -9.28
CA ASP A 154 10.11 7.08 -10.62
C ASP A 154 9.57 5.67 -10.87
N ARG A 155 9.62 4.80 -9.86
CA ARG A 155 9.07 3.44 -9.94
C ARG A 155 7.54 3.47 -10.07
N THR A 156 6.87 4.39 -9.37
CA THR A 156 5.42 4.56 -9.48
C THR A 156 5.00 5.08 -10.84
N LEU A 157 5.69 6.07 -11.38
CA LEU A 157 5.46 6.54 -12.75
C LEU A 157 5.67 5.42 -13.76
N ALA A 158 6.78 4.68 -13.67
CA ALA A 158 7.08 3.59 -14.60
C ALA A 158 6.03 2.46 -14.57
N ARG A 159 5.40 2.21 -13.41
CA ARG A 159 4.29 1.24 -13.31
C ARG A 159 2.98 1.79 -13.84
N ALA A 160 2.67 3.07 -13.61
CA ALA A 160 1.53 3.72 -14.27
C ALA A 160 1.65 3.68 -15.80
N GLU A 161 2.84 3.96 -16.35
CA GLU A 161 3.13 3.89 -17.79
C GLU A 161 3.06 2.45 -18.36
N ALA A 162 3.15 1.44 -17.48
CA ALA A 162 3.09 0.03 -17.84
C ALA A 162 1.70 -0.60 -17.58
N ASP A 163 0.63 0.21 -17.57
CA ASP A 163 -0.77 -0.24 -17.39
C ASP A 163 -1.07 -0.81 -15.99
N ASP A 164 -0.27 -0.43 -14.99
CA ASP A 164 -0.49 -0.77 -13.57
C ASP A 164 -0.99 0.44 -12.77
N GLU A 165 -2.00 1.10 -13.34
CA GLU A 165 -2.60 2.33 -12.81
C GLU A 165 -3.26 2.11 -11.44
N PHE A 166 -3.82 0.92 -11.19
CA PHE A 166 -4.42 0.58 -9.90
C PHE A 166 -3.39 0.57 -8.77
N TRP A 167 -2.21 -0.02 -9.01
CA TRP A 167 -1.14 0.01 -8.02
C TRP A 167 -0.61 1.43 -7.84
N ALA A 168 -0.41 2.18 -8.92
CA ALA A 168 0.04 3.57 -8.84
C ALA A 168 -0.96 4.47 -8.07
N SER A 169 -2.26 4.26 -8.26
CA SER A 169 -3.34 4.92 -7.50
C SER A 169 -3.28 4.58 -6.01
N SER A 170 -3.04 3.31 -5.67
CA SER A 170 -2.83 2.87 -4.29
C SER A 170 -1.60 3.55 -3.67
N VAL A 171 -0.48 3.60 -4.39
CA VAL A 171 0.75 4.26 -3.93
C VAL A 171 0.54 5.76 -3.71
N LEU A 172 -0.11 6.47 -4.64
CA LEU A 172 -0.46 7.88 -4.47
C LEU A 172 -1.38 8.13 -3.27
N THR A 173 -2.34 7.23 -3.05
CA THR A 173 -3.23 7.28 -1.88
C THR A 173 -2.45 7.18 -0.58
N HIS A 174 -1.36 6.42 -0.52
CA HIS A 174 -0.49 6.37 0.64
C HIS A 174 0.47 7.57 0.72
N ALA A 175 1.06 7.95 -0.41
CA ALA A 175 2.04 9.03 -0.49
C ALA A 175 1.46 10.38 -0.02
N ILE A 176 0.19 10.68 -0.32
CA ILE A 176 -0.44 11.94 0.12
C ILE A 176 -0.52 12.07 1.66
N PHE A 177 -0.59 10.95 2.40
CA PHE A 177 -0.51 10.98 3.87
C PHE A 177 0.92 11.14 4.38
N ALA A 178 1.91 10.68 3.61
CA ALA A 178 3.32 10.69 4.00
C ALA A 178 4.03 12.01 3.66
N ASP A 179 3.72 12.58 2.51
CA ASP A 179 4.17 13.90 2.03
C ASP A 179 3.26 14.39 0.91
N ALA A 180 2.40 15.35 1.22
CA ALA A 180 1.42 15.85 0.28
C ALA A 180 2.04 16.52 -0.96
N HIS A 181 3.12 17.29 -0.80
CA HIS A 181 3.74 17.99 -1.92
C HIS A 181 4.43 17.00 -2.85
N ALA A 182 5.21 16.06 -2.32
CA ALA A 182 5.87 15.05 -3.13
C ALA A 182 4.87 14.12 -3.84
N ALA A 183 3.73 13.83 -3.22
CA ALA A 183 2.65 13.08 -3.86
C ALA A 183 1.98 13.87 -5.00
N ILE A 184 1.76 15.19 -4.82
CA ILE A 184 1.23 16.05 -5.89
C ILE A 184 2.23 16.18 -7.04
N ASP A 185 3.53 16.32 -6.75
CA ASP A 185 4.60 16.32 -7.77
C ASP A 185 4.57 15.02 -8.59
N LEU A 186 4.42 13.86 -7.92
CA LEU A 186 4.30 12.56 -8.59
C LEU A 186 3.03 12.49 -9.45
N TYR A 187 1.90 12.96 -8.93
CA TYR A 187 0.65 12.98 -9.68
C TYR A 187 0.73 13.88 -10.92
N GLU A 188 1.36 15.06 -10.81
CA GLU A 188 1.64 15.94 -11.94
C GLU A 188 2.45 15.22 -13.03
N ARG A 189 3.49 14.48 -12.65
CA ARG A 189 4.29 13.69 -13.59
C ARG A 189 3.49 12.59 -14.29
N ILE A 190 2.57 11.94 -13.58
CA ILE A 190 1.65 10.95 -14.16
C ILE A 190 0.74 11.63 -15.18
N LEU A 191 0.10 12.75 -14.83
CA LEU A 191 -0.77 13.51 -15.76
C LEU A 191 -0.05 13.98 -17.03
N GLN A 192 1.25 14.26 -16.94
CA GLN A 192 2.07 14.69 -18.07
C GLN A 192 2.59 13.52 -18.92
N SER A 193 2.42 12.28 -18.47
CA SER A 193 2.88 11.12 -19.22
C SER A 193 1.92 10.84 -20.39
N PRO A 194 2.44 10.67 -21.62
CA PRO A 194 1.60 10.36 -22.78
C PRO A 194 1.05 8.93 -22.75
N ASP A 195 1.59 8.07 -21.88
CA ASP A 195 1.28 6.64 -21.84
C ASP A 195 0.25 6.29 -20.74
N THR A 196 -0.14 7.24 -19.91
CA THR A 196 -1.16 7.07 -18.86
C THR A 196 -2.54 7.51 -19.35
N ILE A 197 -3.59 6.76 -19.01
CA ILE A 197 -4.91 6.90 -19.62
C ILE A 197 -5.90 7.59 -18.67
N GLU A 198 -5.78 7.40 -17.35
CA GLU A 198 -6.78 7.86 -16.37
C GLU A 198 -6.30 9.01 -15.47
N ASP A 199 -6.56 10.24 -15.93
CA ASP A 199 -6.21 11.47 -15.20
C ASP A 199 -6.88 11.62 -13.82
N LEU A 200 -8.20 11.35 -13.71
CA LEU A 200 -8.96 11.58 -12.48
C LEU A 200 -9.06 10.35 -11.55
N HIS A 201 -8.66 9.16 -11.99
CA HIS A 201 -8.76 7.97 -11.15
C HIS A 201 -7.87 8.07 -9.89
N HIS A 202 -6.66 8.61 -10.05
CA HIS A 202 -5.72 8.79 -8.94
C HIS A 202 -6.23 9.80 -7.90
N ILE A 203 -7.00 10.82 -8.31
CA ILE A 203 -7.51 11.85 -7.39
C ILE A 203 -8.57 11.29 -6.42
N GLU A 204 -9.36 10.30 -6.86
CA GLU A 204 -10.36 9.62 -6.04
C GLU A 204 -9.73 8.89 -4.84
N GLY A 205 -8.52 8.36 -5.01
CA GLY A 205 -7.73 7.77 -3.93
C GLY A 205 -7.22 8.83 -2.97
N MET A 206 -6.59 9.89 -3.51
CA MET A 206 -5.95 10.94 -2.73
C MET A 206 -6.93 11.74 -1.86
N GLN A 207 -8.17 11.99 -2.32
CA GLN A 207 -9.16 12.76 -1.53
C GLN A 207 -9.51 12.11 -0.19
N ARG A 208 -9.18 10.82 0.02
CA ARG A 208 -9.38 10.14 1.31
C ARG A 208 -8.68 10.84 2.48
N VAL A 209 -7.57 11.54 2.23
CA VAL A 209 -6.85 12.34 3.24
C VAL A 209 -7.71 13.46 3.84
N LEU A 210 -8.78 13.88 3.15
CA LEU A 210 -9.68 14.93 3.62
C LEU A 210 -10.64 14.45 4.71
N THR A 211 -11.00 13.16 4.69
CA THR A 211 -12.04 12.59 5.55
C THR A 211 -11.52 11.51 6.50
N ARG A 212 -10.29 11.03 6.29
CA ARG A 212 -9.70 9.95 7.08
C ARG A 212 -8.34 10.36 7.64
N PRO A 213 -7.99 9.90 8.86
CA PRO A 213 -6.68 10.15 9.45
C PRO A 213 -5.57 9.29 8.83
N PHE A 214 -5.91 8.17 8.20
CA PHE A 214 -4.99 7.19 7.61
C PHE A 214 -5.63 6.50 6.39
N PRO A 215 -4.82 5.87 5.51
CA PRO A 215 -5.34 4.97 4.47
C PRO A 215 -5.96 3.69 5.07
N ASP A 216 -6.81 2.99 4.29
CA ASP A 216 -7.50 1.75 4.69
C ASP A 216 -6.63 0.49 4.63
N ARG A 217 -5.37 0.70 4.26
CA ARG A 217 -4.32 -0.31 4.18
C ARG A 217 -3.15 0.19 5.01
N PRO A 218 -2.38 -0.67 5.68
CA PRO A 218 -2.55 -2.13 5.77
C PRO A 218 -3.88 -2.62 6.37
N ARG A 219 -4.43 -3.75 5.89
CA ARG A 219 -5.65 -4.36 6.44
C ARG A 219 -5.50 -4.74 7.92
N TYR A 220 -6.65 -4.79 8.62
CA TYR A 220 -6.79 -5.23 10.01
C TYR A 220 -5.94 -4.45 11.01
N TRP A 221 -5.58 -3.23 10.65
CA TRP A 221 -4.79 -2.36 11.50
C TRP A 221 -5.59 -1.11 11.81
N GLU A 222 -5.53 -0.68 13.06
CA GLU A 222 -6.15 0.55 13.54
C GLU A 222 -5.03 1.52 13.96
N PRO A 223 -4.43 2.28 13.02
CA PRO A 223 -3.23 3.07 13.31
C PRO A 223 -3.47 4.14 14.37
N THR A 224 -4.69 4.66 14.46
CA THR A 224 -5.08 5.69 15.44
C THR A 224 -5.03 5.23 16.89
N ALA A 225 -4.98 3.91 17.14
CA ALA A 225 -4.81 3.37 18.48
C ALA A 225 -3.37 3.52 19.01
N GLU A 226 -2.39 3.72 18.13
CA GLU A 226 -0.96 3.71 18.50
C GLU A 226 -0.11 4.82 17.86
N LEU A 227 -0.59 5.49 16.81
CA LEU A 227 0.12 6.56 16.10
C LEU A 227 -0.64 7.88 16.18
N GLU A 228 0.14 8.97 16.26
CA GLU A 228 -0.38 10.30 15.94
C GLU A 228 -0.70 10.35 14.45
N SER A 229 -1.89 10.89 14.12
CA SER A 229 -2.29 11.02 12.73
C SER A 229 -1.41 12.03 12.01
N PRO A 230 -1.05 11.79 10.73
CA PRO A 230 -0.43 12.79 9.89
C PRO A 230 -1.21 14.11 9.92
N ALA A 231 -0.50 15.21 9.72
CA ALA A 231 -1.14 16.51 9.64
C ALA A 231 -2.19 16.51 8.51
N PRO A 232 -3.35 17.15 8.70
CA PRO A 232 -4.32 17.32 7.64
C PRO A 232 -3.69 18.00 6.42
N LEU A 233 -4.25 17.72 5.24
CA LEU A 233 -3.83 18.38 4.00
C LEU A 233 -3.93 19.91 4.12
N SER A 234 -2.77 20.58 4.05
CA SER A 234 -2.65 22.03 4.21
C SER A 234 -3.35 22.79 3.09
N ASP A 235 -3.74 24.04 3.36
CA ASP A 235 -4.32 24.92 2.33
C ASP A 235 -3.35 25.14 1.16
N ASP A 236 -2.05 25.25 1.44
CA ASP A 236 -1.01 25.39 0.41
C ASP A 236 -0.91 24.14 -0.49
N ALA A 237 -1.02 22.93 0.08
CA ALA A 237 -1.02 21.70 -0.69
C ALA A 237 -2.32 21.52 -1.50
N ARG A 238 -3.48 21.91 -0.94
CA ARG A 238 -4.75 21.95 -1.69
C ARG A 238 -4.66 22.90 -2.87
N GLU A 239 -4.13 24.10 -2.65
CA GLU A 239 -3.94 25.09 -3.70
C GLU A 239 -3.00 24.58 -4.80
N TYR A 240 -1.90 23.95 -4.40
CA TYR A 240 -0.97 23.35 -5.35
C TYR A 240 -1.65 22.26 -6.20
N LEU A 241 -2.41 21.37 -5.58
CA LEU A 241 -3.16 20.33 -6.27
C LEU A 241 -4.17 20.90 -7.27
N LEU A 242 -4.94 21.94 -6.89
CA LEU A 242 -5.88 22.60 -7.81
C LEU A 242 -5.17 23.21 -9.02
N ARG A 243 -3.99 23.80 -8.81
CA ARG A 243 -3.16 24.31 -9.90
C ARG A 243 -2.71 23.19 -10.84
N VAL A 244 -2.16 22.10 -10.31
CA VAL A 244 -1.75 20.92 -11.11
C VAL A 244 -2.91 20.37 -11.92
N LEU A 245 -4.09 20.22 -11.32
CA LEU A 245 -5.28 19.75 -12.01
C LEU A 245 -5.67 20.67 -13.17
N GLY A 246 -5.74 21.99 -12.94
CA GLY A 246 -6.12 22.94 -13.99
C GLY A 246 -5.09 23.09 -15.12
N GLU A 247 -3.79 22.99 -14.81
CA GLU A 247 -2.71 23.07 -15.80
C GLU A 247 -2.61 21.82 -16.68
N ASN A 248 -3.08 20.66 -16.20
CA ASN A 248 -2.86 19.37 -16.88
C ASN A 248 -4.16 18.68 -17.37
N ILE A 249 -5.34 19.08 -16.89
CA ILE A 249 -6.62 18.46 -17.28
C ILE A 249 -7.53 19.50 -17.95
N HIS A 250 -8.13 19.12 -19.08
CA HIS A 250 -9.04 20.02 -19.82
C HIS A 250 -10.17 20.52 -18.89
N PRO A 251 -10.43 21.85 -18.85
CA PRO A 251 -11.46 22.46 -17.98
C PRO A 251 -12.85 21.79 -18.01
N LYS A 252 -13.38 21.45 -19.20
CA LYS A 252 -14.68 20.77 -19.33
C LYS A 252 -14.73 19.40 -18.65
N ARG A 253 -13.58 18.72 -18.55
CA ARG A 253 -13.49 17.43 -17.85
C ARG A 253 -13.54 17.65 -16.34
N LEU A 254 -12.77 18.59 -15.82
CA LEU A 254 -12.82 19.00 -14.41
C LEU A 254 -14.25 19.38 -13.99
N GLN A 255 -14.91 20.27 -14.73
CA GLN A 255 -16.29 20.71 -14.47
C GLN A 255 -17.32 19.56 -14.53
N ARG A 256 -17.06 18.55 -15.37
CA ARG A 256 -17.97 17.39 -15.50
C ARG A 256 -17.93 16.50 -14.25
N PHE A 257 -16.80 16.45 -13.55
CA PHE A 257 -16.57 15.56 -12.41
C PHE A 257 -16.51 16.28 -11.07
N ASP A 258 -16.71 17.60 -11.05
CA ASP A 258 -16.71 18.43 -9.82
C ASP A 258 -17.61 17.85 -8.72
N ASP A 259 -18.85 17.46 -9.05
CA ASP A 259 -19.79 16.87 -8.07
C ASP A 259 -19.36 15.48 -7.52
N GLN A 260 -18.31 14.85 -8.07
CA GLN A 260 -17.84 13.52 -7.71
C GLN A 260 -16.54 13.53 -6.89
N ILE A 261 -15.81 14.65 -6.88
CA ILE A 261 -14.52 14.81 -6.22
C ILE A 261 -14.64 15.89 -5.16
N GLU A 262 -14.08 15.66 -3.98
CA GLU A 262 -14.20 16.60 -2.85
C GLU A 262 -13.34 17.88 -3.03
N PHE A 263 -12.36 17.85 -3.94
CA PHE A 263 -11.60 19.04 -4.33
C PHE A 263 -12.41 19.91 -5.29
N ASP A 264 -12.25 21.23 -5.20
CA ASP A 264 -12.96 22.22 -6.01
C ASP A 264 -12.44 22.24 -7.46
N LEU A 265 -12.94 21.29 -8.28
CA LEU A 265 -12.50 21.12 -9.66
C LEU A 265 -13.01 22.25 -10.55
N GLU A 266 -14.16 22.86 -10.24
CA GLU A 266 -14.65 24.07 -10.91
C GLU A 266 -13.65 25.22 -10.74
N ARG A 267 -13.10 25.41 -9.54
CA ARG A 267 -12.05 26.41 -9.32
C ARG A 267 -10.77 26.08 -10.08
N ALA A 268 -10.32 24.82 -10.07
CA ALA A 268 -9.19 24.40 -10.88
C ALA A 268 -9.40 24.71 -12.38
N ALA A 269 -10.60 24.42 -12.90
CA ALA A 269 -10.97 24.65 -14.29
C ALA A 269 -11.02 26.14 -14.67
N THR A 270 -11.41 27.01 -13.74
CA THR A 270 -11.65 28.44 -14.01
C THR A 270 -10.44 29.33 -13.72
N GLU A 271 -9.65 29.01 -12.69
CA GLU A 271 -8.48 29.81 -12.30
C GLU A 271 -7.20 29.40 -13.04
N TYR A 272 -7.04 28.10 -13.30
CA TYR A 272 -5.79 27.52 -13.83
C TYR A 272 -5.95 26.87 -15.20
N GLY A 273 -7.20 26.57 -15.60
CA GLY A 273 -7.52 25.87 -16.82
C GLY A 273 -7.12 26.60 -18.10
N ASP A 274 -6.31 25.97 -18.94
CA ASP A 274 -6.12 26.40 -20.32
C ASP A 274 -7.21 25.81 -21.22
N SER A 275 -7.92 26.69 -21.94
CA SER A 275 -9.01 26.30 -22.86
C SER A 275 -8.49 25.64 -24.14
N ASP A 276 -7.17 25.73 -24.39
CA ASP A 276 -6.51 25.24 -25.60
C ASP A 276 -5.86 23.85 -25.42
N LEU A 277 -5.94 23.24 -24.23
CA LEU A 277 -5.59 21.82 -24.02
C LEU A 277 -6.57 20.93 -24.82
N LEU A 278 -6.09 20.33 -25.92
CA LEU A 278 -6.86 19.49 -26.84
C LEU A 278 -6.82 18.01 -26.48
#